data_AF-A0A941S3V4-F1
#
_entry.id   AF-A0A941S3V4-F1
#
_cell.length_a   1.000
_cell.length_b   1.000
_cell.length_c   1.000
_cell.angle_alpha   90.00
_cell.angle_beta   90.00
_cell.angle_gamma   90.00
#
_symmetry.space_group_name_H-M   'P 1'
#
loop_
_entity.id
_entity.type
_entity.pdbx_description
1 polymer ?
#
loop_
_entity_poly.entity_id
_entity_poly.type
_entity_poly.pdbx_seq_one_letter_code
_entity_poly.pdbx_strand_id
1 'polypeptide(L)'
;EHADTDATAAVGKAKDNAGDILTFANPVFDAANKKQVGTDNGFCIRTVVGKAYECHWTLSLKDGQIATDGPFHDAGDTTLAVTGGTGKYAGAKGEMVLHARDAKGSAYDFKYTLK
;
A
#
# COMPACT_ATOMS: atom_id res chain seq x y z
N GLU A 1 -7.50 4.74 0.98
CA GLU A 1 -6.79 5.19 -0.22
C GLU A 1 -7.62 4.82 -1.45
N HIS A 2 -7.53 5.60 -2.52
CA HIS A 2 -8.18 5.27 -3.81
C HIS A 2 -7.09 4.86 -4.79
N ALA A 3 -7.14 3.61 -5.27
CA ALA A 3 -6.10 3.00 -6.08
C ALA A 3 -6.18 3.44 -7.56
N ASP A 4 -6.08 4.76 -7.78
CA ASP A 4 -6.36 5.40 -9.06
C ASP A 4 -5.23 5.23 -10.09
N THR A 5 -4.00 5.01 -9.61
CA THR A 5 -2.78 5.01 -10.44
C THR A 5 -2.10 3.65 -10.54
N ASP A 6 -2.65 2.63 -9.88
CA ASP A 6 -2.10 1.28 -9.83
C ASP A 6 -1.91 0.73 -11.24
N ALA A 7 -0.65 0.40 -11.54
CA ALA A 7 -0.28 -0.18 -12.81
C ALA A 7 0.80 -1.25 -12.63
N THR A 8 0.56 -2.43 -13.20
CA THR A 8 1.53 -3.53 -13.19
C THR A 8 2.30 -3.58 -14.50
N ALA A 9 3.62 -3.43 -14.41
CA ALA A 9 4.54 -3.70 -15.50
C ALA A 9 4.92 -5.19 -15.51
N ALA A 10 4.63 -5.85 -16.63
CA ALA A 10 4.95 -7.25 -16.80
C ALA A 10 6.44 -7.45 -17.13
N VAL A 11 7.09 -8.39 -16.45
CA VAL A 11 8.47 -8.81 -16.78
C VAL A 11 8.50 -9.91 -17.85
N GLY A 12 7.36 -10.52 -18.14
CA GLY A 12 7.22 -11.62 -19.10
C GLY A 12 6.02 -11.46 -20.03
N LYS A 13 5.74 -12.53 -20.80
CA LYS A 13 4.62 -12.57 -21.75
C LYS A 13 3.32 -13.09 -21.15
N ALA A 14 3.36 -13.72 -19.97
CA ALA A 14 2.14 -14.16 -19.32
C ALA A 14 1.36 -12.95 -18.78
N LYS A 15 0.07 -13.14 -18.56
CA LYS A 15 -0.80 -12.11 -17.95
C LYS A 15 -0.41 -11.77 -16.51
N ASP A 16 0.31 -12.67 -15.86
CA ASP A 16 0.80 -12.57 -14.49
C ASP A 16 2.09 -13.38 -14.38
N ASN A 17 3.19 -12.76 -13.96
CA ASN A 17 4.51 -13.36 -13.84
C ASN A 17 5.11 -13.06 -12.47
N ALA A 18 5.81 -14.04 -11.88
CA ALA A 18 6.70 -13.75 -10.77
C ALA A 18 7.75 -12.72 -11.22
N GLY A 19 7.90 -11.64 -10.46
CA GLY A 19 8.73 -10.48 -10.78
C GLY A 19 7.97 -9.30 -11.38
N ASP A 20 6.69 -9.43 -11.75
CA ASP A 20 5.88 -8.30 -12.20
C ASP A 20 5.89 -7.18 -11.15
N ILE A 21 6.03 -5.93 -11.60
CA ILE A 21 6.18 -4.78 -10.71
C ILE A 21 4.90 -3.96 -10.75
N LEU A 22 4.19 -3.90 -9.62
CA LEU A 22 3.10 -2.96 -9.40
C LEU A 22 3.70 -1.64 -8.89
N THR A 23 3.35 -0.52 -9.52
CA THR A 23 3.70 0.83 -9.03
C THR A 23 2.44 1.65 -8.81
N PHE A 24 2.47 2.53 -7.81
CA PHE A 24 1.33 3.36 -7.44
C PHE A 24 1.77 4.68 -6.78
N ALA A 25 0.92 5.69 -6.89
CA ALA A 25 1.02 7.00 -6.26
C ALA A 25 -0.39 7.59 -6.06
N ASN A 26 -1.06 7.22 -4.98
CA ASN A 26 -2.50 7.40 -4.83
C ASN A 26 -2.89 8.47 -3.82
N PRO A 27 -4.09 9.06 -3.95
CA PRO A 27 -4.65 9.93 -2.93
C PRO A 27 -5.15 9.14 -1.72
N VAL A 28 -4.88 9.66 -0.52
CA VAL A 28 -5.31 9.07 0.75
C VAL A 28 -6.36 9.97 1.39
N PHE A 29 -7.52 9.39 1.71
CA PHE A 29 -8.67 10.08 2.28
C PHE A 29 -8.84 9.74 3.77
N ASP A 30 -9.59 10.60 4.48
CA ASP A 30 -10.00 10.36 5.85
C ASP A 30 -10.87 9.11 6.01
N ALA A 31 -11.12 8.69 7.25
CA ALA A 31 -11.90 7.48 7.54
C ALA A 31 -13.34 7.52 6.98
N ALA A 32 -13.90 8.72 6.82
CA ALA A 32 -15.21 8.94 6.20
C ALA A 32 -15.17 8.85 4.65
N ASN A 33 -13.99 8.73 4.07
CA ASN A 33 -13.72 8.69 2.63
C ASN A 33 -14.23 9.94 1.89
N LYS A 34 -14.04 11.13 2.48
CA LYS A 34 -14.59 12.39 1.96
C LYS A 34 -13.55 13.47 1.73
N LYS A 35 -12.53 13.56 2.58
CA LYS A 35 -11.50 14.59 2.51
C LYS A 35 -10.14 13.94 2.30
N GLN A 36 -9.41 14.38 1.28
CA GLN A 36 -8.02 13.99 1.10
C GLN A 36 -7.18 14.52 2.27
N VAL A 37 -6.44 13.63 2.92
CA VAL A 37 -5.57 13.93 4.07
C VAL A 37 -4.09 13.70 3.76
N GLY A 38 -3.79 13.06 2.63
CA GLY A 38 -2.44 12.77 2.20
C GLY A 38 -2.39 12.10 0.84
N THR A 39 -1.24 11.49 0.58
CA THR A 39 -0.97 10.61 -0.57
C THR A 39 -0.13 9.45 -0.11
N ASP A 40 -0.12 8.36 -0.86
CA ASP A 40 0.94 7.38 -0.78
C ASP A 40 1.68 7.29 -2.12
N ASN A 41 2.79 6.58 -2.12
CA ASN A 41 3.45 6.11 -3.33
C ASN A 41 4.40 4.96 -2.98
N GLY A 42 4.54 4.02 -3.88
CA GLY A 42 5.35 2.84 -3.65
C GLY A 42 5.33 1.87 -4.81
N PHE A 43 5.77 0.66 -4.51
CA PHE A 43 5.79 -0.43 -5.45
C PHE A 43 5.63 -1.77 -4.74
N CYS A 44 5.24 -2.77 -5.51
CA CYS A 44 5.23 -4.16 -5.09
C CYS A 44 5.83 -5.04 -6.19
N ILE A 45 6.48 -6.14 -5.78
CA ILE A 45 7.00 -7.15 -6.70
C ILE A 45 6.19 -8.44 -6.52
N ARG A 46 5.69 -9.00 -7.62
CA ARG A 46 4.96 -10.27 -7.64
C ARG A 46 5.86 -11.40 -7.18
N THR A 47 5.65 -11.93 -5.99
CA THR A 47 6.45 -13.03 -5.46
C THR A 47 5.80 -14.38 -5.74
N VAL A 48 4.46 -14.44 -5.77
CA VAL A 48 3.69 -15.65 -6.07
C VAL A 48 2.51 -15.32 -6.99
N VAL A 49 2.55 -15.86 -8.22
CA VAL A 49 1.48 -15.76 -9.23
C VAL A 49 0.13 -16.19 -8.64
N GLY A 50 -0.90 -15.40 -8.93
CA GLY A 50 -2.27 -15.53 -8.42
C GLY A 50 -2.44 -15.46 -6.90
N LYS A 51 -1.46 -14.93 -6.15
CA LYS A 51 -1.50 -15.01 -4.68
C LYS A 51 -0.95 -13.80 -3.94
N ALA A 52 0.27 -13.36 -4.23
CA ALA A 52 0.93 -12.37 -3.39
C ALA A 52 2.00 -11.53 -4.11
N TYR A 53 2.11 -10.29 -3.67
CA TYR A 53 3.22 -9.39 -3.88
C TYR A 53 3.92 -9.10 -2.56
N GLU A 54 5.19 -8.69 -2.63
CA GLU A 54 5.90 -8.03 -1.53
C GLU A 54 6.01 -6.54 -1.84
N CYS A 55 5.66 -5.67 -0.90
CA CYS A 55 5.47 -4.25 -1.12
C CYS A 55 6.32 -3.37 -0.21
N HIS A 56 6.64 -2.19 -0.73
CA HIS A 56 7.15 -1.06 0.04
C HIS A 56 6.46 0.22 -0.41
N TRP A 57 6.02 1.06 0.53
CA TRP A 57 5.53 2.40 0.21
C TRP A 57 5.67 3.41 1.35
N THR A 58 5.48 4.67 0.98
CA THR A 58 5.46 5.80 1.90
C THR A 58 4.10 6.48 1.90
N LEU A 59 3.45 6.53 3.06
CA LEU A 59 2.31 7.40 3.33
C LEU A 59 2.83 8.81 3.68
N SER A 60 2.42 9.82 2.92
CA SER A 60 2.71 11.23 3.16
C SER A 60 1.49 11.96 3.70
N LEU A 61 1.58 12.51 4.90
CA LEU A 61 0.57 13.32 5.56
C LEU A 61 1.09 14.75 5.77
N LYS A 62 0.20 15.67 6.17
CA LYS A 62 0.56 17.08 6.44
C LYS A 62 1.77 17.26 7.37
N ASP A 63 1.89 16.40 8.40
CA ASP A 63 2.86 16.57 9.48
C ASP A 63 4.06 15.61 9.39
N GLY A 64 4.18 14.82 8.32
CA GLY A 64 5.27 13.87 8.14
C GLY A 64 4.90 12.64 7.32
N GLN A 65 5.82 11.69 7.24
CA GLN A 65 5.69 10.46 6.45
C GLN A 65 5.77 9.21 7.32
N ILE A 66 5.19 8.11 6.84
CA ILE A 66 5.26 6.78 7.44
C ILE A 66 5.66 5.78 6.35
N ALA A 67 6.76 5.06 6.56
CA ALA A 67 7.24 4.00 5.67
C ALA A 67 6.65 2.64 6.09
N THR A 68 6.22 1.85 5.10
CA THR A 68 5.52 0.59 5.29
C THR A 68 6.10 -0.50 4.39
N ASP A 69 6.29 -1.71 4.92
CA ASP A 69 6.88 -2.86 4.23
C ASP A 69 6.13 -4.16 4.56
N GLY A 70 5.91 -5.03 3.58
CA GLY A 70 5.27 -6.34 3.81
C GLY A 70 4.40 -6.86 2.65
N PRO A 71 3.64 -7.94 2.88
CA PRO A 71 2.91 -8.62 1.82
C PRO A 71 1.60 -7.92 1.43
N PHE A 72 1.27 -7.97 0.15
CA PHE A 72 -0.05 -7.68 -0.40
C PHE A 72 -0.61 -8.95 -1.05
N HIS A 73 -1.80 -9.38 -0.63
CA HIS A 73 -2.43 -10.59 -1.14
C HIS A 73 -3.51 -10.24 -2.17
N ASP A 74 -3.64 -11.07 -3.21
CA ASP A 74 -4.69 -10.92 -4.23
C ASP A 74 -6.10 -11.07 -3.63
N ALA A 75 -6.19 -11.72 -2.46
CA ALA A 75 -7.42 -11.88 -1.72
C ALA A 75 -7.17 -11.89 -0.20
N GLY A 76 -8.08 -11.23 0.52
CA GLY A 76 -8.05 -11.12 1.97
C GLY A 76 -7.12 -10.01 2.48
N ASP A 77 -7.25 -9.71 3.77
CA ASP A 77 -6.51 -8.65 4.42
C ASP A 77 -5.03 -9.02 4.61
N THR A 78 -4.17 -8.00 4.66
CA THR A 78 -2.76 -8.17 5.03
C THR A 78 -2.35 -7.21 6.13
N THR A 79 -1.36 -7.64 6.91
CA THR A 79 -0.70 -6.79 7.91
C THR A 79 0.73 -6.57 7.48
N LEU A 80 1.13 -5.31 7.41
CA LEU A 80 2.45 -4.86 7.02
C LEU A 80 3.14 -4.14 8.18
N ALA A 81 4.47 -4.18 8.19
CA ALA A 81 5.26 -3.50 9.20
C ALA A 81 5.37 -2.01 8.88
N VAL A 82 5.22 -1.17 9.90
CA VAL A 82 5.68 0.22 9.85
C VAL A 82 7.15 0.23 10.22
N THR A 83 8.01 0.64 9.28
CA THR A 83 9.47 0.53 9.38
C THR A 83 10.16 1.85 9.70
N GLY A 84 9.44 2.97 9.58
CA GLY A 84 9.96 4.28 9.96
C GLY A 84 8.99 5.41 9.70
N GLY A 85 9.44 6.63 9.98
CA GLY A 85 8.70 7.84 9.66
C GLY A 85 9.53 9.11 9.82
N THR A 86 8.94 10.23 9.43
CA THR A 86 9.54 11.57 9.47
C THR A 86 8.60 12.57 10.16
N GLY A 87 9.11 13.76 10.50
CA GLY A 87 8.31 14.81 11.12
C GLY A 87 7.67 14.35 12.43
N LYS A 88 6.35 14.52 12.56
CA LYS A 88 5.57 14.04 13.73
C LYS A 88 5.66 12.53 13.94
N TYR A 89 5.99 11.77 12.89
CA TYR A 89 6.10 10.32 12.92
C TYR A 89 7.56 9.84 12.96
N ALA A 90 8.51 10.71 13.32
CA ALA A 90 9.91 10.33 13.44
C ALA A 90 10.09 9.16 14.43
N GLY A 91 10.75 8.09 13.98
CA GLY A 91 10.97 6.89 14.78
C GLY A 91 9.76 5.96 14.90
N ALA A 92 8.67 6.22 14.16
CA ALA A 92 7.47 5.38 14.17
C ALA A 92 7.81 3.91 13.84
N LYS A 93 7.22 3.02 14.62
CA LYS A 93 7.19 1.57 14.39
C LYS A 93 5.79 1.06 14.64
N GLY A 94 5.47 -0.13 14.16
CA GLY A 94 4.18 -0.75 14.40
C GLY A 94 3.71 -1.53 13.19
N GLU A 95 2.42 -1.44 12.91
CA GLU A 95 1.76 -2.22 11.87
C GLU A 95 0.70 -1.41 11.14
N MET A 96 0.43 -1.82 9.90
CA MET A 96 -0.61 -1.28 9.05
C MET A 96 -1.43 -2.45 8.52
N VAL A 97 -2.74 -2.44 8.77
CA VAL A 97 -3.67 -3.41 8.21
C VAL A 97 -4.28 -2.85 6.93
N LEU A 98 -4.18 -3.61 5.85
CA LEU A 98 -4.74 -3.31 4.54
C LEU A 98 -5.98 -4.16 4.30
N HIS A 99 -7.09 -3.50 4.00
CA HIS A 99 -8.38 -4.14 3.69
C HIS A 99 -8.94 -3.58 2.39
N ALA A 100 -9.32 -4.45 1.46
CA ALA A 100 -9.95 -4.03 0.21
C ALA A 100 -11.41 -3.61 0.45
N ARG A 101 -11.80 -2.41 0.00
CA ARG A 101 -13.18 -1.92 0.12
C ARG A 101 -14.14 -2.57 -0.88
N ASP A 102 -13.59 -3.16 -1.94
CA ASP A 102 -14.34 -3.81 -3.01
C ASP A 102 -13.51 -4.94 -3.64
N ALA A 103 -14.21 -5.80 -4.39
CA ALA A 103 -13.57 -6.95 -5.06
C ALA A 103 -12.70 -6.57 -6.27
N LYS A 104 -12.73 -5.31 -6.73
CA LYS A 104 -11.89 -4.84 -7.84
C LYS A 104 -10.54 -4.31 -7.35
N GLY A 105 -10.38 -4.11 -6.04
CA GLY A 105 -9.20 -3.46 -5.49
C GLY A 105 -9.11 -1.99 -5.87
N SER A 106 -10.25 -1.31 -6.12
CA SER A 106 -10.22 0.10 -6.52
C SER A 106 -10.04 1.08 -5.36
N ALA A 107 -10.19 0.60 -4.12
CA ALA A 107 -9.90 1.38 -2.92
C ALA A 107 -9.58 0.47 -1.74
N TYR A 108 -8.70 0.95 -0.85
CA TYR A 108 -8.29 0.21 0.34
C TYR A 108 -8.47 1.03 1.62
N ASP A 109 -8.78 0.36 2.72
CA ASP A 109 -8.65 0.89 4.06
C ASP A 109 -7.25 0.58 4.59
N PHE A 110 -6.51 1.63 4.95
CA PHE A 110 -5.25 1.52 5.67
C PHE A 110 -5.46 1.89 7.13
N LYS A 111 -5.21 0.95 8.03
CA LYS A 111 -5.29 1.17 9.47
C LYS A 111 -3.90 1.06 10.09
N TYR A 112 -3.29 2.21 10.35
CA TYR A 112 -1.99 2.32 11.02
C TYR A 112 -2.13 2.26 12.56
N THR A 113 -1.34 1.41 13.19
CA THR A 113 -1.18 1.33 14.65
C THR A 113 0.29 1.54 14.99
N LEU A 114 0.63 2.70 15.54
CA LEU A 114 2.00 3.08 15.89
C LEU A 114 2.31 2.77 17.37
N LYS A 115 3.58 2.44 17.67
CA LYS A 115 4.09 2.11 19.00
C LYS A 115 5.17 3.10 19.45
#